data_AF-J9CDC9-F1
#
_entry.id   AF-J9CDC9-F1
#
_cell.length_a   1.000
_cell.length_b   1.000
_cell.length_c   1.000
_cell.angle_alpha   90.00
_cell.angle_beta   90.00
_cell.angle_gamma   90.00
#
_symmetry.space_group_name_H-M   'P 1'
#
loop_
_entity.id
_entity.type
_entity.pdbx_description
1 polymer ?
#
loop_
_entity_poly.entity_id
_entity_poly.type
_entity_poly.pdbx_seq_one_letter_code
_entity_poly.pdbx_strand_id
1 'polypeptide(L)'
;MSEQNKAKTLPDRNEIEEASTWRLEDIFQTDAEWEKEFQAIKELLPKLTEFKGKLGDSADNLLEALQYEDEISMRLGKLYTYAHMRYDQDTTNSVYQALNDRATNLYSQVSSSTAYIVPEILSISEDTLQTFLQENRELSVYEHALEEITRQRPHVLSEAEEALLAEASEVMSASSNTFGMLNNADLKFPSIKGEDGEEVEITHGRYIQFLESDDRRVREDAFKAVFETYGKFKNTFASTLSGAVKRNNFNARIRKYDSARQAALSNNNIPEAVYDQLVETVNDNLHLLHRYIDIRKRALGLDELHMYDLYTPLVQEVKMNVKYEEAQDLLLKSLNVLGDEYVEILKEAYENRWVDVYENKGKRSGAYSSGAYGTNPYILMNWHDNVNNLYTLAHEFGHSVHSYYTRKTQPHVYGDYSIFVAEVASTCNEALLNDYLLKTTEDKKERLYLLNHYLEGFRGTVFRQTMFAEFEHIIHKKVQEGHAVTPDMLTEIYYDLNKKYFGDALVIDKEIGLEWSRIPHFYYNYYVYQYATGFSAATALSKQILEEGQPAVERYINEFLKAGSSDYPIEVLKKAGVDMASPEPVKEALQVFEEKLNELEALLFEEK
;
A
#
# COMPACT_ATOMS: atom_id res chain seq x y z
N MET A 1 -30.08 -31.41 27.92
CA MET A 1 -28.70 -31.81 28.26
C MET A 1 -28.22 -32.72 27.14
N SER A 2 -27.26 -32.42 26.28
CA SER A 2 -26.42 -31.25 26.03
C SER A 2 -25.81 -31.52 24.65
N GLU A 3 -26.48 -31.14 23.56
CA GLU A 3 -25.77 -30.93 22.30
C GLU A 3 -25.08 -29.58 22.44
N GLN A 4 -23.92 -29.60 23.09
CA GLN A 4 -23.02 -28.47 23.12
C GLN A 4 -22.68 -28.12 21.67
N ASN A 5 -23.00 -26.88 21.28
CA ASN A 5 -22.29 -26.13 20.26
C ASN A 5 -20.79 -26.41 20.42
N LYS A 6 -20.25 -27.36 19.66
CA LYS A 6 -18.80 -27.41 19.44
C LYS A 6 -18.48 -26.16 18.66
N ALA A 7 -17.77 -25.23 19.28
CA ALA A 7 -17.19 -24.09 18.57
C ALA A 7 -16.51 -24.62 17.30
N LYS A 8 -16.84 -24.05 16.13
CA LYS A 8 -16.07 -24.31 14.91
C LYS A 8 -14.64 -23.84 15.21
N THR A 9 -13.73 -24.80 15.34
CA THR A 9 -12.32 -24.52 15.55
C THR A 9 -11.65 -24.51 14.17
N LEU A 10 -10.67 -23.62 13.98
CA LEU A 10 -9.90 -23.61 12.74
C LEU A 10 -9.12 -24.92 12.61
N PRO A 11 -9.00 -25.47 11.40
CA PRO A 11 -8.19 -26.67 11.15
C PRO A 11 -6.70 -26.38 11.44
N ASP A 12 -5.97 -27.43 11.82
CA ASP A 12 -4.50 -27.37 11.85
C ASP A 12 -3.95 -27.33 10.40
N ARG A 13 -2.73 -26.82 10.20
CA ARG A 13 -2.14 -26.64 8.86
C ARG A 13 -2.09 -27.93 8.02
N ASN A 14 -1.83 -29.06 8.67
CA ASN A 14 -1.75 -30.38 8.02
C ASN A 14 -3.13 -30.99 7.69
N GLU A 15 -4.22 -30.34 8.09
CA GLU A 15 -5.59 -30.75 7.76
C GLU A 15 -6.15 -29.99 6.54
N ILE A 16 -5.46 -28.94 6.07
CA ILE A 16 -5.82 -28.22 4.85
C ILE A 16 -5.53 -29.11 3.63
N GLU A 17 -6.49 -29.19 2.72
CA GLU A 17 -6.32 -29.93 1.48
C GLU A 17 -5.16 -29.37 0.66
N GLU A 18 -4.27 -30.24 0.19
CA GLU A 18 -3.05 -29.85 -0.52
C GLU A 18 -3.33 -28.99 -1.75
N ALA A 19 -4.46 -29.21 -2.44
CA ALA A 19 -4.90 -28.43 -3.60
C ALA A 19 -5.22 -26.96 -3.26
N SER A 20 -5.52 -26.67 -1.99
CA SER A 20 -5.80 -25.33 -1.47
C SER A 20 -4.59 -24.66 -0.82
N THR A 21 -3.42 -25.29 -0.91
CA THR A 21 -2.15 -24.76 -0.41
C THR A 21 -1.24 -24.39 -1.56
N TRP A 22 -0.41 -23.36 -1.39
CA TRP A 22 0.63 -23.05 -2.35
C TRP A 22 1.74 -24.12 -2.43
N ARG A 23 2.39 -24.27 -3.60
CA ARG A 23 3.52 -25.19 -3.79
C ARG A 23 4.86 -24.47 -3.66
N LEU A 24 5.38 -24.37 -2.43
CA LEU A 24 6.67 -23.73 -2.15
C LEU A 24 7.88 -24.62 -2.47
N GLU A 25 7.65 -25.91 -2.72
CA GLU A 25 8.65 -26.88 -3.15
C GLU A 25 9.28 -26.52 -4.51
N ASP A 26 8.63 -25.65 -5.29
CA ASP A 26 9.16 -25.12 -6.54
C ASP A 26 10.34 -24.14 -6.32
N ILE A 27 10.51 -23.61 -5.10
CA ILE A 27 11.67 -22.76 -4.74
C ILE A 27 12.82 -23.61 -4.21
N PHE A 28 12.55 -24.44 -3.19
CA PHE A 28 13.47 -25.46 -2.68
C PHE A 28 12.69 -26.75 -2.44
N GLN A 29 13.14 -27.86 -3.04
CA GLN A 29 12.42 -29.12 -2.96
C GLN A 29 12.39 -29.65 -1.52
N THR A 30 13.43 -29.34 -0.73
CA THR A 30 13.54 -29.74 0.67
C THR A 30 14.23 -28.68 1.51
N ASP A 31 13.98 -28.70 2.83
CA ASP A 31 14.70 -27.84 3.79
C ASP A 31 16.23 -28.09 3.78
N ALA A 32 16.68 -29.27 3.36
CA ALA A 32 18.10 -29.58 3.21
C ALA A 32 18.75 -28.84 2.02
N GLU A 33 18.01 -28.62 0.94
CA GLU A 33 18.47 -27.79 -0.18
C GLU A 33 18.52 -26.31 0.22
N TRP A 34 17.52 -25.85 0.97
CA TRP A 34 17.53 -24.51 1.57
C TRP A 34 18.76 -24.32 2.48
N GLU A 35 19.08 -25.30 3.32
CA GLU A 35 20.26 -25.23 4.20
C GLU A 35 21.57 -25.18 3.41
N LYS A 36 21.67 -25.97 2.34
CA LYS A 36 22.84 -25.94 1.45
C LYS A 36 23.01 -24.56 0.82
N GLU A 37 21.93 -23.95 0.35
CA GLU A 37 21.97 -22.62 -0.26
C GLU A 37 22.29 -21.53 0.77
N PHE A 38 21.76 -21.64 1.99
CA PHE A 38 22.10 -20.75 3.11
C PHE A 38 23.60 -20.74 3.38
N GLN A 39 24.26 -21.91 3.42
CA GLN A 39 25.71 -21.97 3.61
C GLN A 39 26.47 -21.44 2.38
N ALA A 40 26.00 -21.76 1.16
CA ALA A 40 26.63 -21.29 -0.06
C ALA A 40 26.64 -19.75 -0.16
N ILE A 41 25.54 -19.07 0.19
CA ILE A 41 25.49 -17.60 0.20
C ILE A 41 26.45 -17.02 1.24
N LYS A 42 26.58 -17.63 2.42
CA LYS A 42 27.54 -17.19 3.44
C LYS A 42 28.99 -17.25 2.97
N GLU A 43 29.33 -18.23 2.14
CA GLU A 43 30.67 -18.37 1.56
C GLU A 43 31.00 -17.30 0.51
N LEU A 44 30.00 -16.60 -0.03
CA LEU A 44 30.19 -15.51 -0.99
C LEU A 44 30.51 -14.16 -0.32
N LEU A 45 30.09 -13.98 0.94
CA LEU A 45 30.24 -12.69 1.65
C LEU A 45 31.69 -12.16 1.72
N PRO A 46 32.74 -12.99 1.93
CA PRO A 46 34.10 -12.49 1.95
C PRO A 46 34.49 -11.77 0.65
N LYS A 47 34.07 -12.28 -0.52
CA LYS A 47 34.41 -11.67 -1.81
C LYS A 47 33.78 -10.29 -1.97
N LEU A 48 32.57 -10.05 -1.44
CA LEU A 48 31.96 -8.71 -1.45
C LEU A 48 32.85 -7.65 -0.80
N THR A 49 33.60 -8.03 0.24
CA THR A 49 34.49 -7.09 0.93
C THR A 49 35.77 -6.78 0.15
N GLU A 50 36.12 -7.59 -0.86
CA GLU A 50 37.31 -7.40 -1.67
C GLU A 50 37.17 -6.23 -2.68
N PHE A 51 35.95 -5.85 -3.04
CA PHE A 51 35.67 -4.70 -3.92
C PHE A 51 35.71 -3.35 -3.19
N LYS A 52 35.71 -3.35 -1.85
CA LYS A 52 35.71 -2.12 -1.05
C LYS A 52 36.95 -1.27 -1.32
N GLY A 53 36.72 0.00 -1.64
CA GLY A 53 37.74 0.99 -1.97
C GLY A 53 38.31 0.86 -3.40
N LYS A 54 37.67 0.06 -4.27
CA LYS A 54 38.12 -0.21 -5.64
C LYS A 54 37.06 0.07 -6.72
N LEU A 55 35.84 0.47 -6.35
CA LEU A 55 34.75 0.72 -7.30
C LEU A 55 35.09 1.86 -8.26
N GLY A 56 35.90 2.82 -7.81
CA GLY A 56 36.37 3.97 -8.60
C GLY A 56 37.63 3.70 -9.43
N ASP A 57 38.23 2.51 -9.35
CA ASP A 57 39.51 2.23 -10.03
C ASP A 57 39.35 1.98 -11.53
N SER A 58 38.25 1.35 -11.95
CA SER A 58 37.94 1.06 -13.37
C SER A 58 36.47 0.70 -13.58
N ALA A 59 36.00 0.80 -14.83
CA ALA A 59 34.67 0.36 -15.23
C ALA A 59 34.43 -1.14 -14.96
N ASP A 60 35.46 -1.97 -15.16
CA ASP A 60 35.38 -3.42 -14.95
C ASP A 60 35.22 -3.79 -13.47
N ASN A 61 35.90 -3.08 -12.57
CA ASN A 61 35.76 -3.31 -11.13
C ASN A 61 34.36 -2.94 -10.64
N LEU A 62 33.82 -1.81 -11.11
CA LEU A 62 32.45 -1.39 -10.79
C LEU A 62 31.43 -2.41 -11.31
N LEU A 63 31.59 -2.85 -12.56
CA LEU A 63 30.72 -3.86 -13.16
C LEU A 63 30.76 -5.18 -12.38
N GLU A 64 31.95 -5.70 -12.07
CA GLU A 64 32.09 -6.97 -11.35
C GLU A 64 31.46 -6.89 -9.95
N ALA A 65 31.62 -5.76 -9.25
CA ALA A 65 31.00 -5.56 -7.94
C ALA A 65 29.47 -5.55 -8.01
N LEU A 66 28.88 -4.82 -8.96
CA LEU A 66 27.42 -4.72 -9.13
C LEU A 66 26.82 -6.06 -9.56
N GLN A 67 27.46 -6.77 -10.49
CA GLN A 67 27.01 -8.11 -10.90
C GLN A 67 27.09 -9.13 -9.76
N TYR A 68 28.12 -9.02 -8.92
CA TYR A 68 28.29 -9.92 -7.78
C TYR A 68 27.27 -9.62 -6.66
N GLU A 69 26.95 -8.34 -6.45
CA GLU A 69 25.83 -7.93 -5.59
C GLU A 69 24.49 -8.47 -6.11
N ASP A 70 24.23 -8.36 -7.42
CA ASP A 70 23.03 -8.92 -8.04
C ASP A 70 22.91 -10.44 -7.87
N GLU A 71 24.02 -11.18 -8.04
CA GLU A 71 24.04 -12.63 -7.86
C GLU A 71 23.63 -13.01 -6.43
N ILE A 72 24.25 -12.37 -5.43
CA ILE A 72 23.98 -12.65 -4.02
C ILE A 72 22.55 -12.25 -3.67
N SER A 73 22.10 -11.08 -4.12
CA SER A 73 20.77 -10.54 -3.83
C SER A 73 19.67 -11.42 -4.42
N MET A 74 19.82 -11.89 -5.66
CA MET A 74 18.88 -12.81 -6.29
C MET A 74 18.78 -14.13 -5.50
N ARG A 75 19.92 -14.72 -5.12
CA ARG A 75 19.97 -15.99 -4.37
C ARG A 75 19.38 -15.85 -2.97
N LEU A 76 19.74 -14.77 -2.28
CA LEU A 76 19.22 -14.43 -0.96
C LEU A 76 17.71 -14.17 -0.99
N GLY A 77 17.21 -13.50 -2.04
CA GLY A 77 15.78 -13.28 -2.25
C GLY A 77 15.01 -14.60 -2.29
N LYS A 78 15.49 -15.61 -3.04
CA LYS A 78 14.87 -16.95 -3.06
C LYS A 78 14.90 -17.63 -1.69
N LEU A 79 16.05 -17.57 -1.02
CA LEU A 79 16.25 -18.15 0.31
C LEU A 79 15.27 -17.57 1.34
N TYR A 80 15.15 -16.25 1.38
CA TYR A 80 14.24 -15.54 2.28
C TYR A 80 12.78 -15.80 1.93
N THR A 81 12.44 -15.76 0.64
CA THR A 81 11.09 -16.01 0.13
C THR A 81 10.55 -17.37 0.58
N TYR A 82 11.35 -18.44 0.45
CA TYR A 82 10.95 -19.75 0.96
C TYR A 82 10.70 -19.76 2.47
N ALA A 83 11.64 -19.20 3.24
CA ALA A 83 11.60 -19.27 4.69
C ALA A 83 10.43 -18.49 5.30
N HIS A 84 10.18 -17.24 4.86
CA HIS A 84 9.09 -16.44 5.42
C HIS A 84 7.73 -16.98 5.00
N MET A 85 7.56 -17.45 3.75
CA MET A 85 6.29 -18.02 3.31
C MET A 85 5.99 -19.34 4.02
N ARG A 86 6.98 -20.22 4.22
CA ARG A 86 6.82 -21.42 5.07
C ARG A 86 6.44 -21.07 6.51
N TYR A 87 7.03 -20.02 7.07
CA TYR A 87 6.68 -19.51 8.39
C TYR A 87 5.24 -18.98 8.44
N ASP A 88 4.79 -18.24 7.43
CA ASP A 88 3.46 -17.66 7.38
C ASP A 88 2.32 -18.69 7.22
N GLN A 89 2.61 -19.90 6.71
CA GLN A 89 1.67 -21.03 6.68
C GLN A 89 1.21 -21.45 8.08
N ASP A 90 2.14 -21.42 9.04
CA ASP A 90 1.93 -21.71 10.45
C ASP A 90 3.04 -21.08 11.29
N THR A 91 2.74 -19.89 11.81
CA THR A 91 3.65 -19.07 12.62
C THR A 91 3.98 -19.71 13.97
N THR A 92 3.34 -20.83 14.33
CA THR A 92 3.64 -21.61 15.54
C THR A 92 4.65 -22.73 15.30
N ASN A 93 5.00 -23.01 14.04
CA ASN A 93 5.97 -24.03 13.68
C ASN A 93 7.41 -23.57 13.97
N SER A 94 8.03 -24.17 14.99
CA SER A 94 9.38 -23.81 15.44
C SER A 94 10.48 -24.03 14.40
N VAL A 95 10.29 -24.95 13.45
CA VAL A 95 11.27 -25.19 12.38
C VAL A 95 11.32 -23.98 11.46
N TYR A 96 10.16 -23.52 10.99
CA TYR A 96 10.09 -22.41 10.05
C TYR A 96 10.28 -21.04 10.71
N GLN A 97 9.97 -20.90 12.01
CA GLN A 97 10.46 -19.78 12.82
C GLN A 97 11.99 -19.65 12.73
N ALA A 98 12.71 -20.74 13.01
CA ALA A 98 14.18 -20.75 13.00
C ALA A 98 14.75 -20.47 11.59
N LEU A 99 14.15 -21.02 10.53
CA LEU A 99 14.57 -20.75 9.15
C LEU A 99 14.36 -19.28 8.76
N ASN A 100 13.20 -18.70 9.10
CA ASN A 100 12.90 -17.31 8.82
C ASN A 100 13.84 -16.35 9.57
N ASP A 101 14.09 -16.60 10.86
CA ASP A 101 15.04 -15.83 11.66
C ASP A 101 16.45 -15.90 11.08
N ARG A 102 16.89 -17.09 10.67
CA ARG A 102 18.21 -17.28 10.05
C ARG A 102 18.32 -16.56 8.71
N ALA A 103 17.30 -16.63 7.85
CA ALA A 103 17.25 -15.91 6.59
C ALA A 103 17.35 -14.40 6.81
N THR A 104 16.58 -13.86 7.77
CA THR A 104 16.59 -12.44 8.15
C THR A 104 17.96 -11.98 8.67
N ASN A 105 18.60 -12.82 9.49
CA ASN A 105 19.96 -12.55 9.97
C ASN A 105 21.00 -12.55 8.84
N LEU A 106 20.87 -13.45 7.86
CA LEU A 106 21.75 -13.48 6.69
C LEU A 106 21.52 -12.26 5.80
N TYR A 107 20.27 -11.84 5.61
CA TYR A 107 19.94 -10.59 4.92
C TYR A 107 20.63 -9.39 5.55
N SER A 108 20.61 -9.31 6.88
CA SER A 108 21.30 -8.25 7.64
C SER A 108 22.82 -8.28 7.45
N GLN A 109 23.42 -9.49 7.38
CA GLN A 109 24.87 -9.65 7.13
C GLN A 109 25.26 -9.24 5.71
N VAL A 110 24.47 -9.61 4.70
CA VAL A 110 24.67 -9.18 3.31
C VAL A 110 24.59 -7.66 3.22
N SER A 111 23.51 -7.06 3.76
CA SER A 111 23.30 -5.61 3.78
C SER A 111 24.47 -4.87 4.45
N SER A 112 24.98 -5.39 5.56
CA SER A 112 26.16 -4.81 6.22
C SER A 112 27.44 -4.95 5.38
N SER A 113 27.55 -5.99 4.56
CA SER A 113 28.73 -6.24 3.73
C SER A 113 28.72 -5.38 2.46
N THR A 114 27.55 -4.99 1.96
CA THR A 114 27.37 -4.12 0.78
C THR A 114 27.19 -2.64 1.12
N ALA A 115 27.02 -2.27 2.39
CA ALA A 115 26.75 -0.90 2.84
C ALA A 115 27.76 0.18 2.38
N TYR A 116 28.97 -0.21 1.94
CA TYR A 116 29.96 0.72 1.42
C TYR A 116 29.73 1.10 -0.06
N ILE A 117 28.98 0.30 -0.82
CA ILE A 117 28.87 0.43 -2.29
C ILE A 117 28.30 1.80 -2.68
N VAL A 118 27.15 2.18 -2.13
CA VAL A 118 26.51 3.46 -2.45
C VAL A 118 27.38 4.67 -2.05
N PRO A 119 27.92 4.78 -0.81
CA PRO A 119 28.84 5.86 -0.46
C PRO A 119 30.08 5.94 -1.36
N GLU A 120 30.63 4.79 -1.74
CA GLU A 120 31.81 4.76 -2.61
C GLU A 120 31.47 5.21 -4.04
N ILE A 121 30.34 4.77 -4.61
CA ILE A 121 29.83 5.28 -5.91
C ILE A 121 29.63 6.80 -5.85
N LEU A 122 29.05 7.32 -4.76
CA LEU A 122 28.83 8.76 -4.58
C LEU A 122 30.14 9.55 -4.52
N SER A 123 31.25 8.92 -4.10
CA SER A 123 32.58 9.51 -4.05
C SER A 123 33.30 9.56 -5.41
N ILE A 124 32.88 8.73 -6.37
CA ILE A 124 33.39 8.75 -7.75
C ILE A 124 32.85 9.99 -8.46
N SER A 125 33.71 10.74 -9.15
CA SER A 125 33.27 11.93 -9.88
C SER A 125 32.25 11.58 -10.97
N GLU A 126 31.30 12.47 -11.23
CA GLU A 126 30.32 12.32 -12.33
C GLU A 126 31.01 12.05 -13.68
N ASP A 127 32.06 12.81 -13.99
CA ASP A 127 32.85 12.62 -15.24
C ASP A 127 33.48 11.22 -15.33
N THR A 128 33.96 10.68 -14.20
CA THR A 128 34.53 9.33 -14.14
C THR A 128 33.46 8.26 -14.35
N LEU A 129 32.30 8.35 -13.68
CA LEU A 129 31.20 7.40 -13.89
C LEU A 129 30.70 7.42 -15.34
N GLN A 130 30.56 8.61 -15.93
CA GLN A 130 30.20 8.76 -17.34
C GLN A 130 31.26 8.15 -18.27
N THR A 131 32.54 8.30 -17.94
CA THR A 131 33.62 7.62 -18.67
C THR A 131 33.50 6.10 -18.56
N PHE A 132 33.22 5.56 -17.37
CA PHE A 132 33.06 4.11 -17.17
C PHE A 132 31.90 3.53 -17.98
N LEU A 133 30.76 4.21 -18.02
CA LEU A 133 29.60 3.83 -18.83
C LEU A 133 29.92 3.81 -20.35
N GLN A 134 30.82 4.69 -20.81
CA GLN A 134 31.26 4.72 -22.20
C GLN A 134 32.33 3.66 -22.51
N GLU A 135 33.20 3.35 -21.56
CA GLU A 135 34.30 2.38 -21.71
C GLU A 135 33.82 0.93 -21.68
N ASN A 136 32.84 0.61 -20.83
CA ASN A 136 32.30 -0.75 -20.71
C ASN A 136 30.80 -0.79 -21.02
N ARG A 137 30.47 -1.34 -22.19
CA ARG A 137 29.08 -1.47 -22.65
C ARG A 137 28.21 -2.35 -21.75
N GLU A 138 28.77 -3.33 -21.04
CA GLU A 138 27.98 -4.18 -20.14
C GLU A 138 27.51 -3.41 -18.89
N LEU A 139 28.24 -2.36 -18.50
CA LEU A 139 27.84 -1.47 -17.40
C LEU A 139 26.59 -0.64 -17.71
N SER A 140 26.22 -0.49 -18.99
CA SER A 140 25.00 0.24 -19.38
C SER A 140 23.71 -0.35 -18.80
N VAL A 141 23.70 -1.64 -18.43
CA VAL A 141 22.58 -2.24 -17.70
C VAL A 141 22.31 -1.51 -16.38
N TYR A 142 23.33 -0.95 -15.73
CA TYR A 142 23.24 -0.26 -14.44
C TYR A 142 23.12 1.27 -14.56
N GLU A 143 22.98 1.81 -15.78
CA GLU A 143 22.96 3.27 -16.01
C GLU A 143 21.89 3.96 -15.17
N HIS A 144 20.64 3.49 -15.22
CA HIS A 144 19.55 4.08 -14.43
C HIS A 144 19.77 3.95 -12.92
N ALA A 145 20.26 2.80 -12.43
CA ALA A 145 20.59 2.63 -11.01
C ALA A 145 21.69 3.59 -10.54
N LEU A 146 22.70 3.84 -11.37
CA LEU A 146 23.78 4.80 -11.08
C LEU A 146 23.27 6.24 -11.14
N GLU A 147 22.36 6.56 -12.06
CA GLU A 147 21.67 7.86 -12.11
C GLU A 147 20.85 8.12 -10.84
N GLU A 148 20.08 7.12 -10.37
CA GLU A 148 19.31 7.20 -9.13
C GLU A 148 20.20 7.51 -7.92
N ILE A 149 21.33 6.80 -7.80
CA ILE A 149 22.31 7.02 -6.74
C ILE A 149 22.89 8.43 -6.85
N THR A 150 23.38 8.81 -8.03
CA THR A 150 24.08 10.09 -8.24
C THR A 150 23.18 11.30 -8.10
N ARG A 151 21.88 11.20 -8.39
CA ARG A 151 20.90 12.28 -8.13
C ARG A 151 20.88 12.71 -6.66
N GLN A 152 21.17 11.81 -5.73
CA GLN A 152 21.17 12.12 -4.30
C GLN A 152 22.41 12.90 -3.84
N ARG A 153 23.46 12.99 -4.68
CA ARG A 153 24.74 13.62 -4.32
C ARG A 153 24.63 15.04 -3.74
N PRO A 154 23.79 15.96 -4.25
CA PRO A 154 23.63 17.29 -3.66
C PRO A 154 23.12 17.26 -2.20
N HIS A 155 22.41 16.20 -1.83
CA HIS A 155 21.68 15.99 -0.59
C HIS A 155 22.38 15.06 0.40
N VAL A 156 23.52 14.49 0.00
CA VAL A 156 24.41 13.71 0.86
C VAL A 156 25.34 14.66 1.61
N LEU A 157 25.50 14.42 2.91
CA LEU A 157 26.36 15.21 3.79
C LEU A 157 27.79 14.67 3.81
N SER A 158 28.67 15.28 4.61
CA SER A 158 29.98 14.67 4.87
C SER A 158 29.84 13.35 5.63
N GLU A 159 30.83 12.45 5.52
CA GLU A 159 30.83 11.15 6.21
C GLU A 159 30.58 11.30 7.73
N ALA A 160 31.21 12.29 8.37
CA ALA A 160 31.02 12.55 9.80
C ALA A 160 29.61 13.03 10.15
N GLU A 161 28.98 13.83 9.26
CA GLU A 161 27.60 14.29 9.45
C GLU A 161 26.59 13.15 9.21
N GLU A 162 26.80 12.32 8.19
CA GLU A 162 25.97 11.13 7.94
C GLU A 162 26.05 10.12 9.09
N ALA A 163 27.26 9.84 9.59
CA ALA A 163 27.45 8.97 10.75
C ALA A 163 26.75 9.52 11.99
N LEU A 164 26.87 10.83 12.26
CA LEU A 164 26.17 11.48 13.36
C LEU A 164 24.65 11.38 13.23
N LEU A 165 24.09 11.57 12.02
CA LEU A 165 22.66 11.41 11.78
C LEU A 165 22.19 9.97 11.95
N ALA A 166 22.99 9.00 11.49
CA ALA A 166 22.70 7.59 11.66
C ALA A 166 22.65 7.22 13.15
N GLU A 167 23.61 7.66 13.95
CA GLU A 167 23.60 7.48 15.41
C GLU A 167 22.44 8.21 16.09
N ALA A 168 22.09 9.41 15.62
CA ALA A 168 20.97 10.19 16.16
C ALA A 168 19.59 9.64 15.75
N SER A 169 19.51 8.70 14.79
CA SER A 169 18.25 8.23 14.22
C SER A 169 17.30 7.60 15.24
N GLU A 170 17.83 6.87 16.23
CA GLU A 170 17.06 6.29 17.34
C GLU A 170 16.40 7.38 18.18
N VAL A 171 17.19 8.40 18.58
CA VAL A 171 16.72 9.52 19.38
C VAL A 171 15.71 10.37 18.59
N MET A 172 15.95 10.58 17.30
CA MET A 172 15.04 11.30 16.40
C MET A 172 13.71 10.56 16.18
N SER A 173 13.70 9.22 16.31
CA SER A 173 12.50 8.40 16.14
C SER A 173 11.63 8.30 17.41
N ALA A 174 12.11 8.82 18.54
CA ALA A 174 11.42 8.72 19.83
C ALA A 174 9.98 9.24 19.82
N SER A 175 9.67 10.27 19.02
CA SER A 175 8.30 10.81 18.92
C SER A 175 7.33 9.81 18.28
N SER A 176 7.73 9.17 17.18
CA SER A 176 6.92 8.14 16.51
C SER A 176 6.79 6.89 17.39
N ASN A 177 7.87 6.47 18.06
CA ASN A 177 7.84 5.34 18.99
C ASN A 177 6.91 5.60 20.17
N THR A 178 6.96 6.81 20.75
CA THR A 178 6.08 7.21 21.86
C THR A 178 4.61 7.22 21.42
N PHE A 179 4.32 7.75 20.23
CA PHE A 179 2.97 7.67 19.65
C PHE A 179 2.51 6.21 19.53
N GLY A 180 3.34 5.33 18.97
CA GLY A 180 3.02 3.92 18.81
C GLY A 180 2.73 3.22 20.14
N MET A 181 3.57 3.44 21.16
CA MET A 181 3.37 2.86 22.50
C MET A 181 2.10 3.41 23.17
N LEU A 182 1.91 4.73 23.15
CA LEU A 182 0.72 5.36 23.73
C LEU A 182 -0.54 4.86 23.04
N ASN A 183 -0.59 4.92 21.70
CA ASN A 183 -1.76 4.59 20.91
C ASN A 183 -2.15 3.12 20.99
N ASN A 184 -1.17 2.21 20.89
CA ASN A 184 -1.43 0.78 20.72
C ASN A 184 -1.39 -0.02 22.02
N ALA A 185 -0.59 0.40 23.01
CA ALA A 185 -0.40 -0.35 24.26
C ALA A 185 -1.13 0.28 25.45
N ASP A 186 -0.94 1.59 25.67
CA ASP A 186 -1.36 2.26 26.90
C ASP A 186 -2.78 2.83 26.83
N LEU A 187 -3.22 3.31 25.66
CA LEU A 187 -4.54 3.89 25.48
C LEU A 187 -5.62 2.84 25.76
N LYS A 188 -6.56 3.17 26.66
CA LYS A 188 -7.73 2.36 26.97
C LYS A 188 -8.99 3.13 26.64
N PHE A 189 -9.84 2.52 25.83
CA PHE A 189 -11.17 3.05 25.55
C PHE A 189 -12.17 2.50 26.55
N PRO A 190 -13.28 3.21 26.81
CA PRO A 190 -14.34 2.67 27.66
C PRO A 190 -15.12 1.56 26.93
N SER A 191 -15.95 0.84 27.69
CA SER A 191 -17.00 0.00 27.11
C SER A 191 -18.21 0.84 26.72
N ILE A 192 -18.96 0.33 25.74
CA ILE A 192 -20.29 0.82 25.35
C ILE A 192 -21.27 -0.35 25.34
N LYS A 193 -22.57 -0.05 25.35
CA LYS A 193 -23.58 -1.08 25.15
C LYS A 193 -23.68 -1.44 23.67
N GLY A 194 -23.47 -2.71 23.33
CA GLY A 194 -23.68 -3.26 21.99
C GLY A 194 -25.15 -3.29 21.58
N GLU A 195 -25.43 -3.81 20.38
CA GLU A 195 -26.80 -3.94 19.85
C GLU A 195 -27.68 -4.87 20.69
N ASP A 196 -27.08 -5.89 21.31
CA ASP A 196 -27.72 -6.84 22.22
C ASP A 196 -27.88 -6.30 23.65
N GLY A 197 -27.37 -5.09 23.92
CA GLY A 197 -27.39 -4.44 25.23
C GLY A 197 -26.26 -4.87 26.18
N GLU A 198 -25.36 -5.77 25.74
CA GLU A 198 -24.21 -6.19 26.53
C GLU A 198 -23.10 -5.13 26.49
N GLU A 199 -22.33 -5.03 27.57
CA GLU A 199 -21.18 -4.12 27.62
C GLU A 199 -20.01 -4.70 26.83
N VAL A 200 -19.60 -3.98 25.78
CA VAL A 200 -18.49 -4.38 24.90
C VAL A 200 -17.41 -3.31 24.94
N GLU A 201 -16.19 -3.73 25.25
CA GLU A 201 -15.02 -2.85 25.23
C GLU A 201 -14.71 -2.39 23.80
N ILE A 202 -14.49 -1.08 23.65
CA ILE A 202 -13.98 -0.50 22.42
C ILE A 202 -12.49 -0.84 22.27
N THR A 203 -12.12 -1.33 21.10
CA THR A 203 -10.73 -1.51 20.69
C THR A 203 -10.54 -0.92 19.31
N HIS A 204 -9.28 -0.66 18.90
CA HIS A 204 -9.00 -0.21 17.53
C HIS A 204 -9.61 -1.15 16.48
N GLY A 205 -9.54 -2.47 16.72
CA GLY A 205 -10.07 -3.49 15.80
C GLY A 205 -11.59 -3.60 15.77
N ARG A 206 -12.30 -3.22 16.85
CA ARG A 206 -13.78 -3.23 16.90
C ARG A 206 -14.41 -1.90 16.50
N TYR A 207 -13.64 -0.81 16.48
CA TYR A 207 -14.19 0.52 16.28
C TYR A 207 -14.98 0.67 14.98
N ILE A 208 -14.42 0.21 13.85
CA ILE A 208 -15.12 0.27 12.56
C ILE A 208 -16.38 -0.60 12.57
N GLN A 209 -16.33 -1.80 13.17
CA GLN A 209 -17.50 -2.67 13.31
C GLN A 209 -18.64 -1.99 14.08
N PHE A 210 -18.32 -1.19 15.10
CA PHE A 210 -19.34 -0.39 15.80
C PHE A 210 -19.92 0.73 14.92
N LEU A 211 -19.13 1.32 14.02
CA LEU A 211 -19.62 2.34 13.07
C LEU A 211 -20.42 1.73 11.90
N GLU A 212 -20.28 0.43 11.65
CA GLU A 212 -21.06 -0.33 10.68
C GLU A 212 -22.40 -0.84 11.26
N SER A 213 -22.59 -0.72 12.58
CA SER A 213 -23.78 -1.18 13.30
C SER A 213 -25.08 -0.57 12.76
N ASP A 214 -26.15 -1.38 12.70
CA ASP A 214 -27.49 -0.91 12.33
C ASP A 214 -28.10 -0.01 13.43
N ASP A 215 -27.69 -0.18 14.70
CA ASP A 215 -28.09 0.68 15.81
C ASP A 215 -27.27 1.98 15.83
N ARG A 216 -27.91 3.08 15.43
CA ARG A 216 -27.29 4.42 15.42
C ARG A 216 -26.71 4.83 16.77
N ARG A 217 -27.31 4.41 17.88
CA ARG A 217 -26.79 4.70 19.22
C ARG A 217 -25.43 4.05 19.42
N VAL A 218 -25.23 2.81 18.97
CA VAL A 218 -23.92 2.13 19.06
C VAL A 218 -22.86 2.92 18.29
N ARG A 219 -23.20 3.39 17.07
CA ARG A 219 -22.31 4.21 16.26
C ARG A 219 -21.91 5.51 16.96
N GLU A 220 -22.88 6.23 17.49
CA GLU A 220 -22.69 7.51 18.20
C GLU A 220 -21.87 7.32 19.50
N ASP A 221 -22.24 6.33 20.31
CA ASP A 221 -21.56 6.00 21.57
C ASP A 221 -20.08 5.65 21.31
N ALA A 222 -19.81 4.81 20.30
CA ALA A 222 -18.45 4.44 19.92
C ALA A 222 -17.62 5.65 19.45
N PHE A 223 -18.19 6.48 18.58
CA PHE A 223 -17.52 7.67 18.05
C PHE A 223 -17.15 8.65 19.16
N LYS A 224 -18.12 9.01 20.01
CA LYS A 224 -17.89 9.95 21.12
C LYS A 224 -16.89 9.39 22.12
N ALA A 225 -17.02 8.12 22.50
CA ALA A 225 -16.12 7.47 23.45
C ALA A 225 -14.66 7.46 22.95
N VAL A 226 -14.45 7.17 21.67
CA VAL A 226 -13.11 7.18 21.06
C VAL A 226 -12.52 8.58 21.11
N PHE A 227 -13.22 9.60 20.60
CA PHE A 227 -12.66 10.95 20.52
C PHE A 227 -12.57 11.66 21.87
N GLU A 228 -13.43 11.34 22.84
CA GLU A 228 -13.24 11.77 24.23
C GLU A 228 -11.94 11.22 24.81
N THR A 229 -11.63 9.94 24.53
CA THR A 229 -10.40 9.29 24.98
C THR A 229 -9.16 9.94 24.38
N TYR A 230 -9.14 10.17 23.05
CA TYR A 230 -8.05 10.93 22.42
C TYR A 230 -7.95 12.36 22.95
N GLY A 231 -9.09 13.01 23.22
CA GLY A 231 -9.16 14.35 23.80
C GLY A 231 -8.45 14.47 25.14
N LYS A 232 -8.50 13.43 26.00
CA LYS A 232 -7.78 13.38 27.29
C LYS A 232 -6.26 13.46 27.13
N PHE A 233 -5.73 13.01 25.99
CA PHE A 233 -4.30 12.97 25.69
C PHE A 233 -3.88 13.91 24.55
N LYS A 234 -4.75 14.85 24.13
CA LYS A 234 -4.49 15.73 22.96
C LYS A 234 -3.14 16.46 23.01
N ASN A 235 -2.71 16.88 24.20
CA ASN A 235 -1.42 17.55 24.39
C ASN A 235 -0.24 16.62 24.08
N THR A 236 -0.32 15.36 24.52
CA THR A 236 0.72 14.35 24.29
C THR A 236 0.81 14.00 22.81
N PHE A 237 -0.33 13.75 22.17
CA PHE A 237 -0.38 13.49 20.72
C PHE A 237 0.11 14.68 19.90
N ALA A 238 -0.20 15.92 20.30
CA ALA A 238 0.31 17.11 19.63
C ALA A 238 1.84 17.23 19.77
N SER A 239 2.37 16.89 20.95
CA SER A 239 3.82 16.90 21.20
C SER A 239 4.55 15.86 20.35
N THR A 240 4.02 14.64 20.25
CA THR A 240 4.64 13.58 19.43
C THR A 240 4.56 13.93 17.94
N LEU A 241 3.40 14.41 17.45
CA LEU A 241 3.26 14.79 16.05
C LEU A 241 4.15 16.00 15.70
N SER A 242 4.20 17.02 16.57
CA SER A 242 5.10 18.16 16.40
C SER A 242 6.57 17.73 16.32
N GLY A 243 6.99 16.77 17.14
CA GLY A 243 8.33 16.21 17.11
C GLY A 243 8.65 15.53 15.77
N ALA A 244 7.73 14.71 15.25
CA ALA A 244 7.88 14.05 13.95
C ALA A 244 7.99 15.06 12.79
N VAL A 245 7.10 16.05 12.73
CA VAL A 245 7.12 17.10 11.69
C VAL A 245 8.42 17.93 11.76
N LYS A 246 8.87 18.30 12.97
CA LYS A 246 10.13 19.02 13.16
C LYS A 246 11.34 18.21 12.71
N ARG A 247 11.36 16.90 12.98
CA ARG A 247 12.39 15.99 12.49
C ARG A 247 12.43 15.99 10.96
N ASN A 248 11.27 15.87 10.29
CA ASN A 248 11.19 15.86 8.83
C ASN A 248 11.72 17.18 8.23
N ASN A 249 11.28 18.32 8.75
CA ASN A 249 11.78 19.64 8.32
C ASN A 249 13.27 19.86 8.64
N PHE A 250 13.76 19.34 9.76
CA PHE A 250 15.18 19.38 10.11
C PHE A 250 16.01 18.59 9.09
N ASN A 251 15.61 17.34 8.81
CA ASN A 251 16.30 16.47 7.85
C ASN A 251 16.32 17.06 6.44
N ALA A 252 15.20 17.60 5.98
CA ALA A 252 15.12 18.27 4.68
C ALA A 252 16.12 19.43 4.59
N ARG A 253 16.11 20.32 5.59
CA ARG A 253 16.99 21.50 5.61
C ARG A 253 18.47 21.14 5.63
N ILE A 254 18.89 20.20 6.49
CA ILE A 254 20.33 19.84 6.56
C ILE A 254 20.78 19.16 5.28
N ARG A 255 19.93 18.33 4.66
CA ARG A 255 20.15 17.70 3.35
C ARG A 255 19.87 18.64 2.17
N LYS A 256 19.76 19.95 2.42
CA LYS A 256 19.66 21.00 1.39
C LYS A 256 18.44 20.86 0.47
N TYR A 257 17.34 20.32 0.98
CA TYR A 257 16.03 20.43 0.34
C TYR A 257 15.31 21.71 0.80
N ASP A 258 14.48 22.25 -0.08
CA ASP A 258 13.64 23.42 0.17
C ASP A 258 12.48 23.12 1.13
N SER A 259 12.03 21.88 1.21
CA SER A 259 10.94 21.45 2.09
C SER A 259 11.00 19.96 2.45
N ALA A 260 10.32 19.55 3.53
CA ALA A 260 10.12 18.14 3.86
C ALA A 260 9.39 17.38 2.76
N ARG A 261 8.47 18.03 2.03
CA ARG A 261 7.76 17.45 0.88
C ARG A 261 8.73 17.12 -0.25
N GLN A 262 9.56 18.09 -0.65
CA GLN A 262 10.57 17.88 -1.69
C GLN A 262 11.52 16.73 -1.34
N ALA A 263 12.00 16.68 -0.08
CA ALA A 263 12.85 15.61 0.41
C ALA A 263 12.18 14.22 0.38
N ALA A 264 10.89 14.14 0.74
CA ALA A 264 10.16 12.88 0.73
C ALA A 264 9.91 12.37 -0.70
N LEU A 265 9.53 13.27 -1.61
CA LEU A 265 9.19 12.94 -2.99
C LEU A 265 10.43 12.66 -3.86
N SER A 266 11.59 13.25 -3.55
CA SER A 266 12.83 13.05 -4.32
C SER A 266 13.39 11.62 -4.30
N ASN A 267 12.99 10.82 -3.30
CA ASN A 267 13.41 9.42 -3.20
C ASN A 267 12.92 8.59 -4.39
N ASN A 268 11.74 8.89 -4.92
CA ASN A 268 11.14 8.20 -6.08
C ASN A 268 11.11 9.08 -7.33
N ASN A 269 11.90 10.15 -7.38
CA ASN A 269 11.90 11.16 -8.43
C ASN A 269 10.52 11.78 -8.74
N ILE A 270 9.69 11.98 -7.72
CA ILE A 270 8.31 12.46 -7.93
C ILE A 270 8.32 13.99 -7.93
N PRO A 271 7.85 14.66 -9.00
CA PRO A 271 7.70 16.12 -9.00
C PRO A 271 6.65 16.56 -7.97
N GLU A 272 6.89 17.66 -7.25
CA GLU A 272 5.91 18.22 -6.31
C GLU A 272 4.58 18.57 -7.00
N ALA A 273 4.60 18.83 -8.31
CA ALA A 273 3.41 19.05 -9.13
C ALA A 273 2.40 17.90 -9.04
N VAL A 274 2.84 16.64 -8.89
CA VAL A 274 1.93 15.48 -8.74
C VAL A 274 1.06 15.64 -7.49
N TYR A 275 1.67 16.10 -6.40
CA TYR A 275 0.99 16.35 -5.14
C TYR A 275 0.03 17.55 -5.25
N ASP A 276 0.50 18.63 -5.88
CA ASP A 276 -0.29 19.84 -6.06
C ASP A 276 -1.51 19.58 -6.96
N GLN A 277 -1.34 18.86 -8.08
CA GLN A 277 -2.43 18.50 -9.00
C GLN A 277 -3.47 17.59 -8.33
N LEU A 278 -3.05 16.65 -7.48
CA LEU A 278 -3.99 15.84 -6.70
C LEU A 278 -4.88 16.73 -5.81
N VAL A 279 -4.25 17.57 -4.98
CA VAL A 279 -4.97 18.39 -4.00
C VAL A 279 -5.87 19.39 -4.71
N GLU A 280 -5.37 20.10 -5.73
CA GLU A 280 -6.15 21.08 -6.50
C GLU A 280 -7.35 20.43 -7.19
N THR A 281 -7.12 19.33 -7.93
CA THR A 281 -8.18 18.68 -8.71
C THR A 281 -9.27 18.09 -7.81
N VAL A 282 -8.92 17.46 -6.68
CA VAL A 282 -9.91 16.96 -5.72
C VAL A 282 -10.71 18.11 -5.11
N ASN A 283 -10.04 19.22 -4.78
CA ASN A 283 -10.69 20.40 -4.21
C ASN A 283 -11.71 21.04 -5.16
N ASP A 284 -11.39 21.15 -6.45
CA ASP A 284 -12.30 21.66 -7.47
C ASP A 284 -13.54 20.76 -7.66
N ASN A 285 -13.44 19.48 -7.25
CA ASN A 285 -14.48 18.47 -7.44
C ASN A 285 -15.14 17.98 -6.15
N LEU A 286 -14.97 18.69 -5.03
CA LEU A 286 -15.60 18.32 -3.75
C LEU A 286 -17.13 18.28 -3.80
N HIS A 287 -17.74 18.97 -4.76
CA HIS A 287 -19.18 18.91 -5.00
C HIS A 287 -19.68 17.48 -5.26
N LEU A 288 -18.85 16.59 -5.82
CA LEU A 288 -19.17 15.17 -5.99
C LEU A 288 -19.25 14.44 -4.66
N LEU A 289 -18.30 14.68 -3.74
CA LEU A 289 -18.35 14.15 -2.39
C LEU A 289 -19.56 14.71 -1.64
N HIS A 290 -19.81 16.02 -1.71
CA HIS A 290 -20.98 16.64 -1.08
C HIS A 290 -22.29 16.00 -1.56
N ARG A 291 -22.42 15.74 -2.87
CA ARG A 291 -23.57 15.04 -3.44
C ARG A 291 -23.67 13.60 -2.94
N TYR A 292 -22.57 12.87 -2.86
CA TYR A 292 -22.55 11.52 -2.30
C TYR A 292 -23.05 11.48 -0.85
N ILE A 293 -22.60 12.43 -0.02
CA ILE A 293 -23.06 12.57 1.37
C ILE A 293 -24.57 12.85 1.43
N ASP A 294 -25.09 13.73 0.56
CA ASP A 294 -26.54 14.00 0.49
C ASP A 294 -27.36 12.77 0.07
N ILE A 295 -26.91 12.04 -0.96
CA ILE A 295 -27.53 10.78 -1.39
C ILE A 295 -27.58 9.79 -0.22
N ARG A 296 -26.48 9.67 0.52
CA ARG A 296 -26.38 8.76 1.67
C ARG A 296 -27.35 9.14 2.78
N LYS A 297 -27.44 10.44 3.10
CA LYS A 297 -28.40 10.98 4.07
C LYS A 297 -29.83 10.62 3.71
N ARG A 298 -30.23 10.85 2.45
CA ARG A 298 -31.57 10.54 1.95
C ARG A 298 -31.87 9.04 1.95
N ALA A 299 -30.94 8.23 1.49
CA ALA A 299 -31.12 6.78 1.41
C ALA A 299 -31.22 6.11 2.79
N LEU A 300 -30.52 6.63 3.81
CA LEU A 300 -30.66 6.18 5.20
C LEU A 300 -31.90 6.77 5.90
N GLY A 301 -32.63 7.69 5.27
CA GLY A 301 -33.81 8.33 5.85
C GLY A 301 -33.51 9.17 7.10
N LEU A 302 -32.33 9.79 7.16
CA LEU A 302 -31.87 10.56 8.32
C LEU A 302 -32.10 12.08 8.14
N ASP A 303 -32.67 12.73 9.17
CA ASP A 303 -32.83 14.19 9.20
C ASP A 303 -31.48 14.92 9.29
N GLU A 304 -30.54 14.34 10.03
CA GLU A 304 -29.16 14.80 10.20
C GLU A 304 -28.22 13.62 10.00
N LEU A 305 -27.20 13.79 9.16
CA LEU A 305 -26.16 12.80 8.93
C LEU A 305 -24.91 13.23 9.69
N HIS A 306 -24.32 12.34 10.49
CA HIS A 306 -23.12 12.63 11.27
C HIS A 306 -21.93 11.79 10.80
N MET A 307 -20.73 12.10 11.30
CA MET A 307 -19.52 11.35 10.95
C MET A 307 -19.62 9.86 11.29
N TYR A 308 -20.24 9.55 12.41
CA TYR A 308 -20.45 8.17 12.85
C TYR A 308 -21.48 7.41 12.04
N ASP A 309 -22.24 8.07 11.16
CA ASP A 309 -23.13 7.36 10.26
C ASP A 309 -22.36 6.85 9.03
N LEU A 310 -21.17 7.37 8.69
CA LEU A 310 -20.51 7.20 7.36
C LEU A 310 -20.14 5.77 6.97
N TYR A 311 -20.08 4.84 7.91
CA TYR A 311 -19.68 3.46 7.66
C TYR A 311 -20.85 2.46 7.69
N THR A 312 -22.04 2.90 8.11
CA THR A 312 -23.22 2.03 8.11
C THR A 312 -23.57 1.64 6.66
N PRO A 313 -23.89 0.36 6.39
CA PRO A 313 -24.25 -0.09 5.05
C PRO A 313 -25.45 0.68 4.48
N LEU A 314 -25.33 1.15 3.24
CA LEU A 314 -26.41 1.87 2.56
C LEU A 314 -27.55 0.93 2.11
N VAL A 315 -27.19 -0.30 1.77
CA VAL A 315 -28.10 -1.35 1.32
C VAL A 315 -28.12 -2.45 2.37
N GLN A 316 -29.15 -2.46 3.22
CA GLN A 316 -29.33 -3.51 4.21
C GLN A 316 -29.65 -4.85 3.52
N GLU A 317 -29.24 -5.96 4.15
CA GLU A 317 -29.62 -7.35 3.82
C GLU A 317 -28.99 -8.01 2.57
N VAL A 318 -28.05 -7.39 1.85
CA VAL A 318 -27.37 -8.06 0.72
C VAL A 318 -26.11 -8.77 1.21
N LYS A 319 -26.17 -10.10 1.31
CA LYS A 319 -24.98 -10.96 1.45
C LYS A 319 -24.68 -11.62 0.11
N MET A 320 -23.80 -11.00 -0.67
CA MET A 320 -23.30 -11.60 -1.89
C MET A 320 -22.19 -12.60 -1.51
N ASN A 321 -22.58 -13.86 -1.39
CA ASN A 321 -21.66 -14.95 -1.12
C ASN A 321 -21.03 -15.40 -2.44
N VAL A 322 -19.70 -15.36 -2.52
CA VAL A 322 -18.93 -15.81 -3.69
C VAL A 322 -18.00 -16.90 -3.21
N LYS A 323 -18.13 -18.12 -3.73
CA LYS A 323 -17.21 -19.22 -3.39
C LYS A 323 -15.87 -19.03 -4.07
N TYR A 324 -14.82 -19.67 -3.55
CA TYR A 324 -13.47 -19.54 -4.13
C TYR A 324 -13.43 -19.97 -5.61
N GLU A 325 -14.03 -21.08 -5.98
CA GLU A 325 -14.05 -21.57 -7.37
C GLU A 325 -14.83 -20.62 -8.29
N GLU A 326 -15.91 -20.04 -7.78
CA GLU A 326 -16.68 -19.02 -8.50
C GLU A 326 -15.87 -17.72 -8.68
N ALA A 327 -15.08 -17.35 -7.68
CA ALA A 327 -14.19 -16.21 -7.75
C ALA A 327 -13.11 -16.40 -8.82
N GLN A 328 -12.54 -17.60 -8.96
CA GLN A 328 -11.61 -17.91 -10.04
C GLN A 328 -12.23 -17.65 -11.41
N ASP A 329 -13.44 -18.16 -11.65
CA ASP A 329 -14.17 -17.96 -12.90
C ASP A 329 -14.49 -16.49 -13.17
N LEU A 330 -14.89 -15.74 -12.14
CA LEU A 330 -15.17 -14.31 -12.24
C LEU A 330 -13.92 -13.51 -12.59
N LEU A 331 -12.77 -13.83 -11.99
CA LEU A 331 -11.49 -13.19 -12.32
C LEU A 331 -11.03 -13.49 -13.75
N LEU A 332 -11.12 -14.76 -14.19
CA LEU A 332 -10.75 -15.13 -15.56
C LEU A 332 -11.63 -14.41 -16.59
N LYS A 333 -12.94 -14.26 -16.33
CA LYS A 333 -13.86 -13.56 -17.24
C LYS A 333 -13.66 -12.06 -17.23
N SER A 334 -13.52 -11.45 -16.05
CA SER A 334 -13.38 -10.00 -15.91
C SER A 334 -12.05 -9.49 -16.46
N LEU A 335 -10.97 -10.22 -16.23
CA LEU A 335 -9.62 -9.83 -16.65
C LEU A 335 -9.30 -10.25 -18.10
N ASN A 336 -10.22 -10.93 -18.79
CA ASN A 336 -10.07 -11.27 -20.22
C ASN A 336 -9.92 -10.04 -21.12
N VAL A 337 -10.36 -8.86 -20.66
CA VAL A 337 -10.14 -7.59 -21.37
C VAL A 337 -8.65 -7.21 -21.47
N LEU A 338 -7.77 -7.80 -20.64
CA LEU A 338 -6.32 -7.63 -20.68
C LEU A 338 -5.62 -8.59 -21.68
N GLY A 339 -6.39 -9.43 -22.37
CA GLY A 339 -5.90 -10.34 -23.40
C GLY A 339 -5.49 -11.73 -22.88
N ASP A 340 -5.32 -12.65 -23.82
CA ASP A 340 -5.13 -14.08 -23.54
C ASP A 340 -3.88 -14.35 -22.69
N GLU A 341 -2.77 -13.66 -22.95
CA GLU A 341 -1.52 -13.85 -22.18
C GLU A 341 -1.73 -13.58 -20.69
N TYR A 342 -2.47 -12.53 -20.34
CA TYR A 342 -2.75 -12.17 -18.94
C TYR A 342 -3.59 -13.26 -18.27
N VAL A 343 -4.63 -13.75 -18.95
CA VAL A 343 -5.51 -14.80 -18.45
C VAL A 343 -4.79 -16.15 -18.31
N GLU A 344 -3.89 -16.48 -19.23
CA GLU A 344 -3.08 -17.70 -19.14
C GLU A 344 -2.15 -17.68 -17.92
N ILE A 345 -1.65 -16.51 -17.49
CA ILE A 345 -0.87 -16.40 -16.24
C ILE A 345 -1.75 -16.75 -15.02
N LEU A 346 -3.00 -16.29 -14.99
CA LEU A 346 -3.93 -16.65 -13.90
C LEU A 346 -4.23 -18.16 -13.89
N LYS A 347 -4.43 -18.76 -15.05
CA LYS A 347 -4.62 -20.21 -15.17
C LYS A 347 -3.38 -20.97 -14.70
N GLU A 348 -2.18 -20.54 -15.15
CA GLU A 348 -0.90 -21.10 -14.69
C GLU A 348 -0.79 -21.02 -13.16
N ALA A 349 -1.21 -19.91 -12.56
CA ALA A 349 -1.20 -19.71 -11.12
C ALA A 349 -2.11 -20.68 -10.37
N TYR A 350 -3.33 -20.91 -10.85
CA TYR A 350 -4.25 -21.87 -10.24
C TYR A 350 -3.77 -23.32 -10.44
N GLU A 351 -3.33 -23.68 -11.64
CA GLU A 351 -2.84 -25.02 -11.96
C GLU A 351 -1.57 -25.39 -11.17
N ASN A 352 -0.68 -24.42 -10.94
CA ASN A 352 0.57 -24.61 -10.20
C ASN A 352 0.48 -24.25 -8.72
N ARG A 353 -0.74 -23.99 -8.21
CA ARG A 353 -0.99 -23.64 -6.80
C ARG A 353 -0.11 -22.50 -6.31
N TRP A 354 -0.29 -21.31 -6.89
CA TRP A 354 0.34 -20.10 -6.37
C TRP A 354 -0.40 -19.53 -5.16
N VAL A 355 -1.66 -19.92 -4.94
CA VAL A 355 -2.52 -19.38 -3.88
C VAL A 355 -2.62 -20.33 -2.69
N ASP A 356 -2.37 -19.83 -1.48
CA ASP A 356 -2.65 -20.50 -0.21
C ASP A 356 -3.98 -19.98 0.38
N VAL A 357 -5.06 -20.74 0.19
CA VAL A 357 -6.42 -20.19 0.11
C VAL A 357 -7.08 -19.95 1.48
N TYR A 358 -7.21 -20.99 2.29
CA TYR A 358 -8.07 -20.97 3.48
C TYR A 358 -7.32 -20.58 4.76
N GLU A 359 -8.07 -20.06 5.73
CA GLU A 359 -7.56 -19.82 7.08
C GLU A 359 -7.27 -21.15 7.80
N ASN A 360 -6.13 -21.24 8.48
CA ASN A 360 -5.81 -22.33 9.41
C ASN A 360 -5.23 -21.76 10.69
N LYS A 361 -5.23 -22.57 11.75
CA LYS A 361 -4.61 -22.19 13.01
C LYS A 361 -3.13 -21.87 12.79
N GLY A 362 -2.69 -20.73 13.33
CA GLY A 362 -1.31 -20.27 13.23
C GLY A 362 -0.94 -19.57 11.92
N LYS A 363 -1.82 -19.57 10.90
CA LYS A 363 -1.56 -18.86 9.64
C LYS A 363 -1.47 -17.34 9.87
N ARG A 364 -0.61 -16.66 9.11
CA ARG A 364 -0.56 -15.20 9.09
C ARG A 364 -1.89 -14.62 8.60
N SER A 365 -2.39 -13.60 9.29
CA SER A 365 -3.63 -12.91 8.95
C SER A 365 -3.49 -12.01 7.72
N GLY A 366 -4.63 -11.66 7.10
CA GLY A 366 -4.70 -10.76 5.94
C GLY A 366 -4.51 -11.48 4.62
N ALA A 367 -4.07 -10.76 3.60
CA ALA A 367 -3.67 -11.30 2.31
C ALA A 367 -2.40 -10.60 1.83
N TYR A 368 -1.64 -11.24 0.94
CA TYR A 368 -0.52 -10.61 0.24
C TYR A 368 -0.10 -11.40 -1.01
N SER A 369 0.58 -10.70 -1.92
CA SER A 369 1.43 -11.26 -2.97
C SER A 369 2.91 -11.22 -2.53
N SER A 370 3.64 -12.30 -2.79
CA SER A 370 5.06 -12.44 -2.46
C SER A 370 5.80 -13.22 -3.55
N GLY A 371 7.12 -13.32 -3.41
CA GLY A 371 8.03 -13.93 -4.38
C GLY A 371 9.30 -13.11 -4.53
N ALA A 372 10.31 -13.69 -5.14
CA ALA A 372 11.56 -13.01 -5.49
C ALA A 372 11.92 -13.24 -6.96
N TYR A 373 12.96 -12.55 -7.43
CA TYR A 373 13.51 -12.80 -8.75
C TYR A 373 13.90 -14.27 -8.91
N GLY A 374 13.37 -14.92 -9.95
CA GLY A 374 13.58 -16.35 -10.20
C GLY A 374 12.75 -17.30 -9.33
N THR A 375 11.67 -16.83 -8.69
CA THR A 375 10.57 -17.66 -8.19
C THR A 375 9.29 -17.34 -8.96
N ASN A 376 8.28 -18.22 -8.85
CA ASN A 376 6.91 -17.81 -9.16
C ASN A 376 6.45 -16.73 -8.16
N PRO A 377 5.47 -15.88 -8.52
CA PRO A 377 4.74 -15.13 -7.51
C PRO A 377 3.78 -16.07 -6.75
N TYR A 378 3.51 -15.74 -5.51
CA TYR A 378 2.69 -16.54 -4.61
C TYR A 378 1.74 -15.63 -3.84
N ILE A 379 0.52 -16.10 -3.57
CA ILE A 379 -0.53 -15.35 -2.90
C ILE A 379 -0.91 -16.07 -1.62
N LEU A 380 -0.92 -15.37 -0.50
CA LEU A 380 -1.52 -15.83 0.75
C LEU A 380 -2.90 -15.19 0.91
N MET A 381 -3.93 -16.00 1.14
CA MET A 381 -5.29 -15.56 1.43
C MET A 381 -5.75 -16.11 2.78
N ASN A 382 -6.76 -15.46 3.37
CA ASN A 382 -7.57 -16.02 4.45
C ASN A 382 -9.03 -16.03 4.00
N TRP A 383 -9.35 -16.95 3.09
CA TRP A 383 -10.59 -16.93 2.32
C TRP A 383 -11.85 -17.13 3.16
N HIS A 384 -12.84 -16.27 2.92
CA HIS A 384 -14.23 -16.46 3.30
C HIS A 384 -15.15 -16.19 2.10
N ASP A 385 -16.26 -16.92 1.98
CA ASP A 385 -17.17 -16.84 0.83
C ASP A 385 -17.96 -15.52 0.77
N ASN A 386 -17.30 -14.44 0.35
CA ASN A 386 -17.88 -13.11 0.22
C ASN A 386 -17.18 -12.26 -0.86
N VAL A 387 -17.85 -11.21 -1.29
CA VAL A 387 -17.34 -10.27 -2.30
C VAL A 387 -16.03 -9.61 -1.89
N ASN A 388 -15.84 -9.24 -0.62
CA ASN A 388 -14.60 -8.59 -0.20
C ASN A 388 -13.37 -9.47 -0.45
N ASN A 389 -13.51 -10.79 -0.25
CA ASN A 389 -12.44 -11.76 -0.55
C ASN A 389 -12.22 -11.92 -2.06
N LEU A 390 -13.27 -11.82 -2.89
CA LEU A 390 -13.14 -11.77 -4.35
C LEU A 390 -12.31 -10.55 -4.80
N TYR A 391 -12.60 -9.34 -4.29
CA TYR A 391 -11.80 -8.14 -4.59
C TYR A 391 -10.37 -8.28 -4.07
N THR A 392 -10.19 -8.83 -2.87
CA THR A 392 -8.85 -9.09 -2.32
C THR A 392 -8.07 -10.05 -3.22
N LEU A 393 -8.69 -11.11 -3.74
CA LEU A 393 -8.01 -12.01 -4.68
C LEU A 393 -7.66 -11.30 -6.00
N ALA A 394 -8.55 -10.45 -6.53
CA ALA A 394 -8.27 -9.63 -7.71
C ALA A 394 -7.06 -8.72 -7.50
N HIS A 395 -7.00 -8.08 -6.32
CA HIS A 395 -5.93 -7.20 -5.87
C HIS A 395 -4.59 -7.94 -5.84
N GLU A 396 -4.52 -9.08 -5.14
CA GLU A 396 -3.26 -9.85 -5.03
C GLU A 396 -2.80 -10.43 -6.37
N PHE A 397 -3.73 -10.78 -7.27
CA PHE A 397 -3.37 -11.14 -8.63
C PHE A 397 -2.76 -9.99 -9.41
N GLY A 398 -3.18 -8.74 -9.17
CA GLY A 398 -2.59 -7.57 -9.82
C GLY A 398 -1.11 -7.41 -9.43
N HIS A 399 -0.77 -7.51 -8.15
CA HIS A 399 0.62 -7.53 -7.70
C HIS A 399 1.41 -8.73 -8.25
N SER A 400 0.79 -9.92 -8.26
CA SER A 400 1.44 -11.16 -8.70
C SER A 400 1.78 -11.13 -10.18
N VAL A 401 0.85 -10.68 -11.02
CA VAL A 401 1.06 -10.57 -12.47
C VAL A 401 2.01 -9.42 -12.81
N HIS A 402 1.95 -8.29 -12.09
CA HIS A 402 2.94 -7.22 -12.23
C HIS A 402 4.36 -7.74 -11.95
N SER A 403 4.53 -8.45 -10.83
CA SER A 403 5.81 -9.09 -10.46
C SER A 403 6.26 -10.14 -11.48
N TYR A 404 5.34 -10.93 -12.02
CA TYR A 404 5.61 -11.93 -13.06
C TYR A 404 6.16 -11.27 -14.33
N TYR A 405 5.49 -10.23 -14.84
CA TYR A 405 5.94 -9.52 -16.04
C TYR A 405 7.28 -8.83 -15.81
N THR A 406 7.43 -8.10 -14.71
CA THR A 406 8.68 -7.42 -14.36
C THR A 406 9.84 -8.40 -14.31
N ARG A 407 9.74 -9.49 -13.54
CA ARG A 407 10.84 -10.44 -13.34
C ARG A 407 11.14 -11.32 -14.57
N LYS A 408 10.22 -11.41 -15.53
CA LYS A 408 10.47 -12.10 -16.81
C LYS A 408 11.12 -11.22 -17.86
N THR A 409 11.11 -9.90 -17.70
CA THR A 409 11.50 -8.96 -18.76
C THR A 409 12.64 -8.02 -18.37
N GLN A 410 12.78 -7.72 -17.07
CA GLN A 410 13.83 -6.86 -16.54
C GLN A 410 14.99 -7.66 -15.97
N PRO A 411 16.25 -7.15 -16.02
CA PRO A 411 17.35 -7.72 -15.27
C PRO A 411 17.12 -7.60 -13.75
N HIS A 412 17.91 -8.31 -12.94
CA HIS A 412 17.73 -8.35 -11.49
C HIS A 412 17.69 -6.96 -10.84
N VAL A 413 18.61 -6.07 -11.23
CA VAL A 413 18.67 -4.68 -10.74
C VAL A 413 17.36 -3.89 -10.92
N TYR A 414 16.54 -4.25 -11.91
CA TYR A 414 15.23 -3.62 -12.18
C TYR A 414 14.04 -4.57 -11.97
N GLY A 415 14.29 -5.70 -11.30
CA GLY A 415 13.33 -6.79 -11.09
C GLY A 415 12.29 -6.56 -9.99
N ASP A 416 12.21 -5.32 -9.50
CA ASP A 416 11.23 -4.81 -8.53
C ASP A 416 10.61 -3.50 -9.07
N TYR A 417 9.65 -2.90 -8.37
CA TYR A 417 9.03 -1.62 -8.73
C TYR A 417 8.82 -0.74 -7.49
N SER A 418 8.78 0.58 -7.71
CA SER A 418 8.61 1.52 -6.59
C SER A 418 7.25 1.35 -5.90
N ILE A 419 7.20 1.61 -4.60
CA ILE A 419 5.96 1.58 -3.82
C ILE A 419 4.89 2.54 -4.36
N PHE A 420 5.30 3.62 -5.05
CA PHE A 420 4.40 4.59 -5.65
C PHE A 420 3.48 3.96 -6.71
N VAL A 421 3.98 2.97 -7.46
CA VAL A 421 3.22 2.31 -8.53
C VAL A 421 2.73 0.91 -8.16
N ALA A 422 3.12 0.41 -6.98
CA ALA A 422 2.80 -0.95 -6.55
C ALA A 422 1.28 -1.22 -6.52
N GLU A 423 0.50 -0.24 -6.06
CA GLU A 423 -0.97 -0.32 -5.93
C GLU A 423 -1.74 -0.10 -7.25
N VAL A 424 -1.05 0.32 -8.31
CA VAL A 424 -1.74 0.66 -9.57
C VAL A 424 -2.26 -0.60 -10.25
N ALA A 425 -1.46 -1.66 -10.28
CA ALA A 425 -1.85 -2.91 -10.95
C ALA A 425 -2.98 -3.66 -10.21
N SER A 426 -2.88 -3.73 -8.88
CA SER A 426 -3.88 -4.36 -8.01
C SER A 426 -5.22 -3.63 -8.08
N THR A 427 -5.21 -2.30 -7.95
CA THR A 427 -6.42 -1.48 -8.07
C THR A 427 -7.00 -1.50 -9.49
N CYS A 428 -6.17 -1.61 -10.54
CA CYS A 428 -6.65 -1.73 -11.91
C CYS A 428 -7.43 -3.05 -12.09
N ASN A 429 -6.95 -4.17 -11.55
CA ASN A 429 -7.69 -5.43 -11.57
C ASN A 429 -9.04 -5.31 -10.86
N GLU A 430 -9.07 -4.67 -9.69
CA GLU A 430 -10.33 -4.43 -8.97
C GLU A 430 -11.32 -3.59 -9.77
N ALA A 431 -10.84 -2.54 -10.46
CA ALA A 431 -11.68 -1.69 -11.29
C ALA A 431 -12.28 -2.46 -12.48
N LEU A 432 -11.49 -3.30 -13.15
CA LEU A 432 -11.94 -4.16 -14.25
C LEU A 432 -12.93 -5.24 -13.76
N LEU A 433 -12.67 -5.85 -12.59
CA LEU A 433 -13.61 -6.76 -11.94
C LEU A 433 -14.93 -6.05 -11.62
N ASN A 434 -14.87 -4.87 -11.02
CA ASN A 434 -16.05 -4.08 -10.67
C ASN A 434 -16.88 -3.74 -11.91
N ASP A 435 -16.26 -3.30 -13.00
CA ASP A 435 -16.94 -3.03 -14.26
C ASP A 435 -17.63 -4.28 -14.82
N TYR A 436 -16.93 -5.43 -14.82
CA TYR A 436 -17.51 -6.70 -15.25
C TYR A 436 -18.71 -7.12 -14.41
N LEU A 437 -18.59 -7.07 -13.08
CA LEU A 437 -19.69 -7.42 -12.17
C LEU A 437 -20.87 -6.47 -12.37
N LEU A 438 -20.64 -5.17 -12.48
CA LEU A 438 -21.70 -4.20 -12.78
C LEU A 438 -22.32 -4.42 -14.17
N LYS A 439 -21.61 -4.92 -15.18
CA LYS A 439 -22.23 -5.21 -16.49
C LYS A 439 -23.03 -6.51 -16.51
N THR A 440 -22.74 -7.44 -15.61
CA THR A 440 -23.31 -8.80 -15.62
C THR A 440 -24.32 -9.07 -14.50
N THR A 441 -24.34 -8.24 -13.46
CA THR A 441 -25.29 -8.36 -12.35
C THR A 441 -26.67 -7.84 -12.76
N GLU A 442 -27.67 -8.72 -12.73
CA GLU A 442 -29.08 -8.40 -13.01
C GLU A 442 -29.88 -8.01 -11.76
N ASP A 443 -29.48 -8.48 -10.57
CA ASP A 443 -30.16 -8.16 -9.32
C ASP A 443 -29.89 -6.71 -8.91
N LYS A 444 -30.97 -5.94 -8.72
CA LYS A 444 -30.88 -4.52 -8.37
C LYS A 444 -30.18 -4.29 -7.04
N LYS A 445 -30.39 -5.15 -6.05
CA LYS A 445 -29.78 -4.99 -4.71
C LYS A 445 -28.29 -5.32 -4.74
N GLU A 446 -27.89 -6.38 -5.43
CA GLU A 446 -26.47 -6.72 -5.65
C GLU A 446 -25.77 -5.61 -6.43
N ARG A 447 -26.41 -5.07 -7.47
CA ARG A 447 -25.89 -3.93 -8.21
C ARG A 447 -25.68 -2.69 -7.34
N LEU A 448 -26.66 -2.35 -6.50
CA LEU A 448 -26.53 -1.25 -5.52
C LEU A 448 -25.39 -1.51 -4.52
N TYR A 449 -25.21 -2.76 -4.07
CA TYR A 449 -24.11 -3.14 -3.19
C TYR A 449 -22.74 -2.90 -3.85
N LEU A 450 -22.56 -3.33 -5.09
CA LEU A 450 -21.32 -3.13 -5.85
C LEU A 450 -21.02 -1.64 -6.11
N LEU A 451 -22.03 -0.87 -6.51
CA LEU A 451 -21.89 0.58 -6.69
C LEU A 451 -21.48 1.27 -5.38
N ASN A 452 -22.15 0.94 -4.28
CA ASN A 452 -21.81 1.50 -2.97
C ASN A 452 -20.41 1.08 -2.52
N HIS A 453 -20.01 -0.17 -2.76
CA HIS A 453 -18.67 -0.66 -2.45
C HIS A 453 -17.59 0.15 -3.17
N TYR A 454 -17.75 0.39 -4.48
CA TYR A 454 -16.83 1.22 -5.25
C TYR A 454 -16.81 2.68 -4.75
N LEU A 455 -17.97 3.29 -4.52
CA LEU A 455 -18.07 4.69 -4.08
C LEU A 455 -17.48 4.90 -2.68
N GLU A 456 -17.67 3.96 -1.75
CA GLU A 456 -17.03 3.99 -0.43
C GLU A 456 -15.52 3.81 -0.52
N GLY A 457 -15.03 2.89 -1.37
CA GLY A 457 -13.61 2.74 -1.66
C GLY A 457 -13.00 4.04 -2.19
N PHE A 458 -13.66 4.68 -3.16
CA PHE A 458 -13.22 5.97 -3.71
C PHE A 458 -13.22 7.08 -2.65
N ARG A 459 -14.26 7.18 -1.82
CA ARG A 459 -14.32 8.13 -0.70
C ARG A 459 -13.16 7.94 0.28
N GLY A 460 -12.89 6.70 0.67
CA GLY A 460 -11.84 6.34 1.63
C GLY A 460 -10.41 6.50 1.11
N THR A 461 -10.20 6.28 -0.19
CA THR A 461 -8.87 6.21 -0.80
C THR A 461 -8.49 7.50 -1.54
N VAL A 462 -9.43 8.16 -2.21
CA VAL A 462 -9.15 9.41 -2.96
C VAL A 462 -9.45 10.63 -2.10
N PHE A 463 -10.72 10.85 -1.74
CA PHE A 463 -11.11 12.08 -1.03
C PHE A 463 -10.48 12.17 0.37
N ARG A 464 -10.61 11.11 1.18
CA ARG A 464 -10.10 11.10 2.57
C ARG A 464 -8.58 11.14 2.64
N GLN A 465 -7.86 10.38 1.80
CA GLN A 465 -6.39 10.43 1.80
C GLN A 465 -5.87 11.76 1.26
N THR A 466 -6.57 12.40 0.31
CA THR A 466 -6.22 13.75 -0.14
C THR A 466 -6.42 14.78 0.98
N MET A 467 -7.50 14.66 1.77
CA MET A 467 -7.68 15.50 2.96
C MET A 467 -6.54 15.30 3.97
N PHE A 468 -6.08 14.06 4.17
CA PHE A 468 -4.94 13.75 5.04
C PHE A 468 -3.65 14.34 4.50
N ALA A 469 -3.43 14.27 3.18
CA ALA A 469 -2.31 14.90 2.52
C ALA A 469 -2.36 16.42 2.76
N GLU A 470 -3.49 17.09 2.50
CA GLU A 470 -3.65 18.54 2.72
C GLU A 470 -3.36 18.92 4.18
N PHE A 471 -3.87 18.16 5.15
CA PHE A 471 -3.56 18.35 6.57
C PHE A 471 -2.05 18.25 6.85
N GLU A 472 -1.42 17.16 6.38
CA GLU A 472 0.01 16.91 6.56
C GLU A 472 0.84 18.05 5.96
N HIS A 473 0.50 18.51 4.77
CA HIS A 473 1.21 19.61 4.12
C HIS A 473 1.09 20.91 4.91
N ILE A 474 -0.12 21.26 5.37
CA ILE A 474 -0.36 22.47 6.16
C ILE A 474 0.50 22.47 7.42
N ILE A 475 0.52 21.37 8.19
CA ILE A 475 1.27 21.34 9.46
C ILE A 475 2.79 21.41 9.25
N HIS A 476 3.32 20.79 8.18
CA HIS A 476 4.74 20.88 7.82
C HIS A 476 5.13 22.32 7.45
N LYS A 477 4.30 23.01 6.63
CA LYS A 477 4.51 24.41 6.26
C LYS A 477 4.45 25.33 7.48
N LYS A 478 3.48 25.14 8.38
CA LYS A 478 3.39 25.91 9.63
C LYS A 478 4.64 25.78 10.49
N VAL A 479 5.17 24.57 10.65
CA VAL A 479 6.43 24.36 11.38
C VAL A 479 7.61 25.01 10.66
N GLN A 480 7.67 24.91 9.33
CA GLN A 480 8.72 25.53 8.51
C GLN A 480 8.72 27.07 8.67
N GLU A 481 7.53 27.68 8.77
CA GLU A 481 7.31 29.11 8.99
C GLU A 481 7.54 29.55 10.46
N GLY A 482 7.87 28.61 11.36
CA GLY A 482 8.15 28.90 12.77
C GLY A 482 6.92 29.00 13.67
N HIS A 483 5.74 28.59 13.21
CA HIS A 483 4.55 28.53 14.04
C HIS A 483 4.61 27.38 15.07
N ALA A 484 4.01 27.60 16.23
CA ALA A 484 3.87 26.57 17.26
C ALA A 484 2.74 25.60 16.89
N VAL A 485 3.02 24.30 16.95
CA VAL A 485 2.02 23.24 16.74
C VAL A 485 1.36 22.93 18.08
N THR A 486 0.23 23.57 18.34
CA THR A 486 -0.59 23.31 19.53
C THR A 486 -1.70 22.31 19.21
N PRO A 487 -2.23 21.56 20.22
CA PRO A 487 -3.36 20.68 19.98
C PRO A 487 -4.58 21.43 19.43
N ASP A 488 -4.82 22.67 19.87
CA ASP A 488 -5.96 23.45 19.39
C ASP A 488 -5.79 23.86 17.92
N MET A 489 -4.58 24.23 17.48
CA MET A 489 -4.29 24.50 16.07
C MET A 489 -4.51 23.24 15.20
N LEU A 490 -3.95 22.09 15.63
CA LEU A 490 -4.13 20.83 14.90
C LEU A 490 -5.61 20.47 14.79
N THR A 491 -6.36 20.63 15.87
CA THR A 491 -7.79 20.33 15.91
C THR A 491 -8.61 21.27 15.04
N GLU A 492 -8.31 22.56 15.04
CA GLU A 492 -8.99 23.55 14.20
C GLU A 492 -8.75 23.29 12.71
N ILE A 493 -7.48 23.11 12.30
CA ILE A 493 -7.13 22.79 10.91
C ILE A 493 -7.86 21.51 10.46
N TYR A 494 -7.86 20.47 11.28
CA TYR A 494 -8.50 19.21 10.93
C TYR A 494 -10.03 19.33 10.83
N TYR A 495 -10.64 20.06 11.77
CA TYR A 495 -12.08 20.34 11.75
C TYR A 495 -12.49 21.12 10.49
N ASP A 496 -11.74 22.17 10.15
CA ASP A 496 -12.01 23.00 8.97
C ASP A 496 -11.85 22.22 7.66
N LEU A 497 -10.87 21.32 7.59
CA LEU A 497 -10.72 20.39 6.46
C LEU A 497 -11.94 19.46 6.34
N ASN A 498 -12.43 18.90 7.43
CA ASN A 498 -13.64 18.07 7.38
C ASN A 498 -14.85 18.88 6.91
N LYS A 499 -15.01 20.13 7.38
CA LYS A 499 -16.06 21.02 6.90
C LYS A 499 -15.96 21.30 5.40
N LYS A 500 -14.75 21.56 4.89
CA LYS A 500 -14.48 21.77 3.46
C LYS A 500 -14.84 20.54 2.64
N TYR A 501 -14.34 19.36 3.05
CA TYR A 501 -14.46 18.13 2.28
C TYR A 501 -15.88 17.55 2.30
N PHE A 502 -16.56 17.53 3.44
CA PHE A 502 -17.88 16.87 3.56
C PHE A 502 -19.07 17.79 3.30
N GLY A 503 -18.88 19.11 3.33
CA GLY A 503 -19.90 20.10 3.01
C GLY A 503 -21.07 20.13 4.01
N ASP A 504 -22.13 20.85 3.66
CA ASP A 504 -23.24 21.18 4.57
C ASP A 504 -24.26 20.03 4.76
N ALA A 505 -24.19 18.97 3.94
CA ALA A 505 -25.06 17.81 4.07
C ALA A 505 -24.71 16.94 5.30
N LEU A 506 -23.49 17.08 5.81
CA LEU A 506 -23.00 16.41 7.01
C LEU A 506 -22.94 17.39 8.19
N VAL A 507 -23.45 16.96 9.35
CA VAL A 507 -23.17 17.65 10.61
C VAL A 507 -21.73 17.35 11.00
N ILE A 508 -20.88 18.38 11.02
CA ILE A 508 -19.49 18.26 11.43
C ILE A 508 -19.42 18.24 12.96
N ASP A 509 -19.34 17.05 13.54
CA ASP A 509 -19.17 16.84 14.98
C ASP A 509 -17.86 17.46 15.47
N LYS A 510 -17.86 18.19 16.61
CA LYS A 510 -16.64 18.85 17.12
C LYS A 510 -15.53 17.86 17.44
N GLU A 511 -15.92 16.68 17.87
CA GLU A 511 -15.07 15.54 18.19
C GLU A 511 -14.19 15.11 17.01
N ILE A 512 -14.66 15.29 15.76
CA ILE A 512 -13.87 14.90 14.58
C ILE A 512 -12.59 15.72 14.44
N GLY A 513 -12.55 16.93 15.00
CA GLY A 513 -11.33 17.72 15.05
C GLY A 513 -10.20 17.04 15.85
N LEU A 514 -10.47 15.98 16.62
CA LEU A 514 -9.44 15.20 17.29
C LEU A 514 -8.93 14.02 16.45
N GLU A 515 -9.50 13.75 15.28
CA GLU A 515 -9.11 12.59 14.48
C GLU A 515 -7.66 12.63 14.03
N TRP A 516 -7.04 13.80 13.87
CA TRP A 516 -5.61 13.87 13.59
C TRP A 516 -4.73 13.11 14.60
N SER A 517 -5.20 12.99 15.85
CA SER A 517 -4.44 12.37 16.95
C SER A 517 -4.41 10.84 16.88
N ARG A 518 -5.27 10.22 16.06
CA ARG A 518 -5.34 8.76 15.89
C ARG A 518 -4.71 8.25 14.60
N ILE A 519 -4.28 9.13 13.69
CA ILE A 519 -3.80 8.73 12.36
C ILE A 519 -2.29 8.42 12.42
N PRO A 520 -1.87 7.15 12.31
CA PRO A 520 -0.45 6.79 12.33
C PRO A 520 0.32 7.31 11.12
N HIS A 521 -0.33 7.45 9.97
CA HIS A 521 0.33 7.86 8.72
C HIS A 521 0.92 9.27 8.77
N PHE A 522 0.49 10.16 9.68
CA PHE A 522 1.12 11.46 9.87
C PHE A 522 2.55 11.38 10.46
N TYR A 523 3.00 10.20 10.85
CA TYR A 523 4.37 9.94 11.26
C TYR A 523 5.25 9.38 10.13
N TYR A 524 4.70 9.15 8.93
CA TYR A 524 5.35 8.42 7.83
C TYR A 524 5.95 9.35 6.74
N ASN A 525 5.79 10.68 6.87
CA ASN A 525 6.42 11.71 6.03
C ASN A 525 5.99 11.69 4.54
N TYR A 526 4.85 12.32 4.23
CA TYR A 526 4.29 12.45 2.87
C TYR A 526 4.04 11.12 2.18
N TYR A 527 3.45 10.16 2.89
CA TYR A 527 3.15 8.84 2.36
C TYR A 527 1.72 8.72 1.79
N VAL A 528 0.73 9.35 2.43
CA VAL A 528 -0.69 9.09 2.18
C VAL A 528 -1.20 9.51 0.80
N TYR A 529 -0.56 10.49 0.15
CA TYR A 529 -0.99 10.94 -1.18
C TYR A 529 -0.87 9.84 -2.24
N GLN A 530 0.04 8.88 -2.03
CA GLN A 530 0.33 7.79 -2.95
C GLN A 530 -0.90 6.89 -3.15
N TYR A 531 -1.74 6.74 -2.12
CA TYR A 531 -3.01 6.01 -2.23
C TYR A 531 -3.96 6.66 -3.24
N ALA A 532 -4.16 7.98 -3.12
CA ALA A 532 -5.07 8.71 -3.99
C ALA A 532 -4.54 8.80 -5.43
N THR A 533 -3.24 9.02 -5.61
CA THR A 533 -2.61 9.03 -6.93
C THR A 533 -2.61 7.64 -7.58
N GLY A 534 -2.29 6.59 -6.82
CA GLY A 534 -2.31 5.21 -7.30
C GLY A 534 -3.70 4.77 -7.73
N PHE A 535 -4.73 5.07 -6.92
CA PHE A 535 -6.12 4.80 -7.27
C PHE A 535 -6.58 5.58 -8.50
N SER A 536 -6.18 6.85 -8.62
CA SER A 536 -6.51 7.68 -9.78
C SER A 536 -5.86 7.15 -11.06
N ALA A 537 -4.58 6.77 -10.99
CA ALA A 537 -3.87 6.15 -12.10
C ALA A 537 -4.51 4.83 -12.53
N ALA A 538 -4.84 3.97 -11.57
CA ALA A 538 -5.50 2.69 -11.84
C ALA A 538 -6.88 2.87 -12.48
N THR A 539 -7.67 3.83 -11.99
CA THR A 539 -8.99 4.13 -12.56
C THR A 539 -8.86 4.65 -13.99
N ALA A 540 -7.96 5.60 -14.23
CA ALA A 540 -7.68 6.13 -15.58
C ALA A 540 -7.22 5.02 -16.55
N LEU A 541 -6.26 4.19 -16.15
CA LEU A 541 -5.78 3.05 -16.96
C LEU A 541 -6.91 2.05 -17.24
N SER A 542 -7.71 1.69 -16.23
CA SER A 542 -8.83 0.76 -16.41
C SER A 542 -9.87 1.32 -17.38
N LYS A 543 -10.17 2.61 -17.32
CA LYS A 543 -11.06 3.30 -18.27
C LYS A 543 -10.50 3.23 -19.68
N GLN A 544 -9.22 3.58 -19.88
CA GLN A 544 -8.56 3.48 -21.19
C GLN A 544 -8.61 2.04 -21.74
N ILE A 545 -8.36 1.03 -20.91
CA ILE A 545 -8.47 -0.39 -21.30
C ILE A 545 -9.88 -0.75 -21.77
N LEU A 546 -10.91 -0.31 -21.03
CA LEU A 546 -12.30 -0.60 -21.34
C LEU A 546 -12.83 0.15 -22.58
N GLU A 547 -12.32 1.36 -22.86
CA GLU A 547 -12.78 2.22 -23.95
C GLU A 547 -11.96 2.09 -25.24
N GLU A 548 -10.62 2.08 -25.14
CA GLU A 548 -9.72 1.96 -26.30
C GLU A 548 -9.46 0.51 -26.69
N GLY A 549 -9.54 -0.44 -25.75
CA GLY A 549 -9.25 -1.84 -25.96
C GLY A 549 -7.76 -2.13 -26.15
N GLN A 550 -7.44 -2.95 -27.16
CA GLN A 550 -6.11 -3.53 -27.36
C GLN A 550 -4.94 -2.52 -27.32
N PRO A 551 -5.03 -1.31 -27.92
CA PRO A 551 -3.94 -0.34 -27.82
C PRO A 551 -3.61 0.10 -26.39
N ALA A 552 -4.61 0.24 -25.51
CA ALA A 552 -4.37 0.59 -24.10
C ALA A 552 -3.82 -0.61 -23.32
N VAL A 553 -4.29 -1.82 -23.61
CA VAL A 553 -3.75 -3.07 -23.04
C VAL A 553 -2.26 -3.22 -23.37
N GLU A 554 -1.88 -2.97 -24.62
CA GLU A 554 -0.48 -3.05 -25.05
C GLU A 554 0.41 -2.04 -24.33
N ARG A 555 -0.04 -0.79 -24.13
CA ARG A 555 0.69 0.21 -23.33
C ARG A 555 0.79 -0.23 -21.88
N TYR A 556 -0.31 -0.64 -21.26
CA TYR A 556 -0.36 -1.06 -19.86
C TYR A 556 0.59 -2.23 -19.57
N ILE A 557 0.59 -3.26 -20.43
CA ILE A 557 1.46 -4.42 -20.23
C ILE A 557 2.92 -4.09 -20.56
N ASN A 558 3.19 -3.48 -21.72
CA ASN A 558 4.57 -3.34 -22.21
C ASN A 558 5.33 -2.17 -21.59
N GLU A 559 4.65 -1.07 -21.29
CA GLU A 559 5.29 0.14 -20.77
C GLU A 559 5.18 0.25 -19.24
N PHE A 560 4.25 -0.47 -18.60
CA PHE A 560 4.10 -0.46 -17.14
C PHE A 560 4.42 -1.82 -16.49
N LEU A 561 3.65 -2.88 -16.73
CA LEU A 561 3.86 -4.14 -16.00
C LEU A 561 5.22 -4.81 -16.26
N LYS A 562 5.77 -4.62 -17.47
CA LYS A 562 7.10 -5.11 -17.85
C LYS A 562 8.23 -4.15 -17.51
N ALA A 563 7.96 -2.93 -17.05
CA ALA A 563 9.00 -1.92 -16.84
C ALA A 563 9.80 -2.15 -15.55
N GLY A 564 9.18 -2.72 -14.50
CA GLY A 564 9.80 -2.80 -13.19
C GLY A 564 10.28 -1.43 -12.71
N SER A 565 11.54 -1.36 -12.31
CA SER A 565 12.22 -0.13 -11.86
C SER A 565 13.29 0.33 -12.86
N SER A 566 13.12 -0.01 -14.15
CA SER A 566 14.05 0.40 -15.21
C SER A 566 13.93 1.86 -15.64
N ASP A 567 12.95 2.58 -15.09
CA ASP A 567 12.74 4.02 -15.29
C ASP A 567 11.99 4.61 -14.07
N TYR A 568 11.92 5.93 -14.01
CA TYR A 568 11.21 6.64 -12.94
C TYR A 568 9.71 6.33 -12.96
N PRO A 569 9.06 6.15 -11.79
CA PRO A 569 7.68 5.71 -11.73
C PRO A 569 6.68 6.61 -12.46
N ILE A 570 6.93 7.93 -12.48
CA ILE A 570 6.11 8.89 -13.22
C ILE A 570 6.26 8.71 -14.73
N GLU A 571 7.48 8.45 -15.23
CA GLU A 571 7.72 8.23 -16.65
C GLU A 571 7.17 6.87 -17.11
N VAL A 572 7.25 5.84 -16.26
CA VAL A 572 6.62 4.53 -16.50
C VAL A 572 5.10 4.69 -16.68
N LEU A 573 4.41 5.37 -15.74
CA LEU A 573 2.97 5.61 -15.87
C LEU A 573 2.62 6.48 -17.08
N LYS A 574 3.45 7.47 -17.38
CA LYS A 574 3.26 8.34 -18.55
C LYS A 574 3.32 7.57 -19.85
N LYS A 575 4.28 6.65 -20.00
CA LYS A 575 4.38 5.76 -21.18
C LYS A 575 3.20 4.80 -21.27
N ALA A 576 2.64 4.37 -20.14
CA ALA A 576 1.41 3.57 -20.10
C ALA A 576 0.14 4.36 -20.50
N GLY A 577 0.21 5.70 -20.54
CA GLY A 577 -0.89 6.57 -20.97
C GLY A 577 -1.43 7.51 -19.88
N VAL A 578 -0.76 7.60 -18.73
CA VAL A 578 -1.21 8.39 -17.58
C VAL A 578 -0.10 9.31 -17.08
N ASP A 579 -0.22 10.61 -17.39
CA ASP A 579 0.71 11.63 -16.89
C ASP A 579 0.24 12.15 -15.53
N MET A 580 0.84 11.62 -14.46
CA MET A 580 0.53 11.97 -13.08
C MET A 580 0.96 13.39 -12.68
N ALA A 581 1.78 14.08 -13.50
CA ALA A 581 2.09 15.50 -13.28
C ALA A 581 1.02 16.44 -13.87
N SER A 582 0.01 15.88 -14.55
CA SER A 582 -1.17 16.59 -15.05
C SER A 582 -2.40 16.32 -14.15
N PRO A 583 -3.44 17.17 -14.19
CA PRO A 583 -4.67 16.93 -13.44
C PRO A 583 -5.55 15.81 -14.04
N GLU A 584 -5.30 15.41 -15.29
CA GLU A 584 -6.21 14.56 -16.06
C GLU A 584 -6.47 13.18 -15.42
N PRO A 585 -5.48 12.44 -14.88
CA PRO A 585 -5.74 11.16 -14.22
C PRO A 585 -6.72 11.27 -13.04
N VAL A 586 -6.59 12.33 -12.25
CA VAL A 586 -7.47 12.58 -11.10
C VAL A 586 -8.86 13.00 -11.59
N LYS A 587 -8.95 13.83 -12.63
CA LYS A 587 -10.24 14.20 -13.25
C LYS A 587 -10.96 12.99 -13.82
N GLU A 588 -10.26 12.11 -14.53
CA GLU A 588 -10.85 10.88 -15.08
C GLU A 588 -11.38 9.97 -13.97
N ALA A 589 -10.63 9.81 -12.88
CA ALA A 589 -11.10 9.05 -11.73
C ALA A 589 -12.37 9.65 -11.10
N LEU A 590 -12.41 10.99 -10.97
CA LEU A 590 -13.59 11.71 -10.47
C LEU A 590 -14.79 11.62 -11.44
N GLN A 591 -14.56 11.57 -12.74
CA GLN A 591 -15.63 11.31 -13.72
C GLN A 591 -16.22 9.92 -13.56
N VAL A 592 -15.38 8.89 -13.39
CA VAL A 592 -15.87 7.53 -13.11
C VAL A 592 -16.66 7.50 -11.80
N PHE A 593 -16.20 8.20 -10.76
CA PHE A 593 -16.95 8.37 -9.52
C PHE A 593 -18.32 9.01 -9.76
N GLU A 594 -18.39 10.10 -10.54
CA GLU A 594 -19.63 10.77 -10.90
C GLU A 594 -20.59 9.85 -11.68
N GLU A 595 -20.09 9.05 -12.62
CA GLU A 595 -20.89 8.08 -13.38
C GLU A 595 -21.51 7.02 -12.46
N LYS A 596 -20.71 6.43 -11.56
CA LYS A 596 -21.23 5.46 -10.58
C LYS A 596 -22.17 6.11 -9.58
N LEU A 597 -21.95 7.37 -9.23
CA LEU A 597 -22.82 8.15 -8.36
C LEU A 597 -24.18 8.42 -9.01
N ASN A 598 -24.19 8.79 -10.30
CA ASN A 598 -25.41 8.96 -11.09
C ASN A 598 -26.23 7.67 -11.11
N GLU A 599 -25.57 6.55 -11.35
CA GLU A 599 -26.21 5.25 -11.42
C GLU A 599 -26.77 4.81 -10.04
N LEU A 600 -26.01 4.99 -8.97
CA LEU A 600 -26.46 4.71 -7.60
C LEU A 600 -27.69 5.55 -7.27
N GLU A 601 -27.64 6.86 -7.53
CA GLU A 601 -28.74 7.77 -7.23
C GLU A 601 -30.02 7.41 -8.00
N ALA A 602 -29.89 7.10 -9.28
CA ALA A 602 -31.01 6.65 -10.10
C ALA A 602 -31.62 5.35 -9.54
N LEU A 603 -30.80 4.35 -9.21
CA LEU A 603 -31.31 3.10 -8.67
C LEU A 603 -31.95 3.26 -7.27
N LEU A 604 -31.50 4.19 -6.45
CA LEU A 604 -32.07 4.45 -5.12
C LEU A 604 -33.39 5.22 -5.19
N PHE A 605 -33.50 6.22 -6.08
CA PHE A 605 -34.60 7.19 -6.02
C PHE A 605 -35.46 7.30 -7.29
N GLU A 606 -35.05 6.73 -8.43
CA GLU A 606 -35.98 6.58 -9.56
C GLU A 606 -36.95 5.42 -9.26
N GLU A 607 -38.17 5.80 -8.89
CA GLU A 607 -39.34 4.93 -8.91
C GLU A 607 -39.78 4.63 -10.35
N LYS A 608 -40.31 3.41 -10.54
CA LYS A 608 -41.12 3.04 -11.71
C LYS A 608 -42.40 3.88 -11.80
#